data_AF-A0A3D2HTQ0-F1
#
_entry.id   AF-A0A3D2HTQ0-F1
#
_cell.length_a   1.000
_cell.length_b   1.000
_cell.length_c   1.000
_cell.angle_alpha   90.00
_cell.angle_beta   90.00
_cell.angle_gamma   90.00
#
_symmetry.space_group_name_H-M   'P 1'
#
loop_
_entity.id
_entity.type
_entity.pdbx_description
1 polymer ?
#
loop_
_entity_poly.entity_id
_entity_poly.type
_entity_poly.pdbx_seq_one_letter_code
_entity_poly.pdbx_strand_id
1 'polypeptide(L)'
;MVECKTIFYSARKTSLCERALKKSFSELDLDMSEISFAADRGSLCDALTEAFAECNIVFVIGGLGFGDERDVKKIVSRLIKSSCVDDCKKLKNHTGDDGYIIRADSQLLVLLPDEPEQIEAIMQGAITGYIKIRGNARA
;
A
#
# COMPACT_ATOMS: atom_id res chain seq x y z
N MET A 1 -16.44 -5.14 6.59
CA MET A 1 -15.03 -5.31 6.21
C MET A 1 -14.84 -5.13 4.73
N VAL A 2 -13.89 -4.28 4.34
CA VAL A 2 -13.46 -4.09 2.95
C VAL A 2 -12.24 -4.97 2.71
N GLU A 3 -12.27 -5.79 1.67
CA GLU A 3 -11.15 -6.65 1.32
C GLU A 3 -9.97 -5.83 0.80
N CYS A 4 -8.76 -6.24 1.17
CA CYS A 4 -7.52 -5.67 0.65
C CYS A 4 -6.44 -6.74 0.48
N LYS A 5 -5.60 -6.57 -0.54
CA LYS A 5 -4.44 -7.42 -0.80
C LYS A 5 -3.15 -6.76 -0.33
N THR A 6 -2.20 -7.58 0.12
CA THR A 6 -0.90 -7.10 0.62
C THR A 6 0.25 -7.71 -0.17
N ILE A 7 1.16 -6.88 -0.65
CA ILE A 7 2.35 -7.29 -1.38
C ILE A 7 3.58 -6.85 -0.59
N PHE A 8 4.41 -7.81 -0.18
CA PHE A 8 5.72 -7.51 0.39
C PHE A 8 6.74 -7.38 -0.73
N TYR A 9 7.28 -6.17 -0.93
CA TYR A 9 8.25 -5.88 -1.97
C TYR A 9 9.62 -5.56 -1.38
N SER A 10 10.60 -6.43 -1.64
CA SER A 10 11.96 -6.31 -1.07
C SER A 10 11.96 -6.04 0.45
N ALA A 11 10.88 -6.48 1.13
CA ALA A 11 10.62 -6.14 2.51
C ALA A 11 11.40 -7.07 3.44
N ARG A 12 11.91 -6.50 4.53
CA ARG A 12 12.49 -7.25 5.63
C ARG A 12 11.44 -7.44 6.71
N LYS A 13 11.66 -8.41 7.60
CA LYS A 13 10.81 -8.63 8.79
C LYS A 13 9.31 -8.81 8.45
N THR A 14 9.00 -9.52 7.36
CA THR A 14 7.63 -9.66 6.81
C THR A 14 6.62 -10.13 7.86
N SER A 15 6.96 -11.10 8.70
CA SER A 15 6.08 -11.59 9.78
C SER A 15 5.74 -10.54 10.84
N LEU A 16 6.66 -9.61 11.14
CA LEU A 16 6.39 -8.52 12.08
C LEU A 16 5.53 -7.43 11.45
N CYS A 17 5.80 -7.10 10.19
CA CYS A 17 5.01 -6.15 9.42
C CYS A 17 3.58 -6.64 9.23
N GLU A 18 3.38 -7.92 8.92
CA GLU A 18 2.07 -8.54 8.81
C GLU A 18 1.26 -8.41 10.11
N ARG A 19 1.90 -8.63 11.27
CA ARG A 19 1.23 -8.47 12.58
C ARG A 19 0.82 -7.02 12.83
N ALA A 20 1.69 -6.06 12.52
CA ALA A 20 1.37 -4.62 12.63
C ALA A 20 0.19 -4.24 11.72
N LEU A 21 0.21 -4.71 10.46
CA LEU A 21 -0.88 -4.49 9.51
C LEU A 21 -2.19 -5.11 9.97
N LYS A 22 -2.21 -6.38 10.42
CA LYS A 22 -3.42 -7.05 10.90
C LYS A 22 -4.08 -6.31 12.07
N LYS A 23 -3.27 -5.78 12.99
CA LYS A 23 -3.75 -4.93 14.08
C LYS A 23 -4.41 -3.67 13.52
N SER A 24 -3.73 -2.92 12.65
CA SER A 24 -4.28 -1.71 12.04
C SER A 24 -5.49 -1.96 11.13
N PHE A 25 -5.53 -3.07 10.41
CA PHE A 25 -6.63 -3.43 9.50
C PHE A 25 -7.89 -3.74 10.30
N SER A 26 -7.76 -4.43 11.42
CA SER A 26 -8.88 -4.70 12.33
C SER A 26 -9.51 -3.40 12.87
N GLU A 27 -8.70 -2.36 13.12
CA GLU A 27 -9.20 -1.04 13.56
C GLU A 27 -9.91 -0.26 12.44
N LEU A 28 -9.61 -0.58 11.18
CA LEU A 28 -10.11 0.11 9.99
C LEU A 28 -11.18 -0.66 9.22
N ASP A 29 -11.68 -1.78 9.78
CA ASP A 29 -12.62 -2.69 9.12
C ASP A 29 -12.10 -3.18 7.76
N LEU A 30 -10.79 -3.44 7.68
CA LEU A 30 -10.14 -4.04 6.52
C LEU A 30 -9.91 -5.53 6.74
N ASP A 31 -10.12 -6.33 5.70
CA ASP A 31 -9.79 -7.75 5.69
C ASP A 31 -8.56 -7.99 4.81
N MET A 32 -7.53 -8.62 5.39
CA MET A 32 -6.32 -8.99 4.65
C MET A 32 -6.56 -10.37 4.03
N SER A 33 -7.01 -10.41 2.78
CA SER A 33 -7.39 -11.68 2.13
C SER A 33 -6.17 -12.51 1.71
N GLU A 34 -5.22 -11.89 1.02
CA GLU A 34 -4.06 -12.59 0.47
C GLU A 34 -2.77 -11.77 0.58
N ILE A 35 -1.66 -12.48 0.77
CA ILE A 35 -0.31 -11.93 0.86
C ILE A 35 0.53 -12.49 -0.29
N SER A 36 1.12 -11.59 -1.08
CA SER A 36 2.05 -11.91 -2.17
C SER A 36 3.44 -11.33 -1.88
N PHE A 37 4.46 -11.84 -2.56
CA PHE A 37 5.85 -11.41 -2.37
C PHE A 37 6.50 -11.08 -3.72
N ALA A 38 7.26 -10.00 -3.75
CA ALA A 38 8.02 -9.56 -4.92
C ALA A 38 9.44 -9.15 -4.50
N ALA A 39 10.43 -9.47 -5.33
CA ALA A 39 11.84 -9.18 -5.06
C ALA A 39 12.49 -8.28 -6.12
N ASP A 40 11.82 -8.07 -7.25
CA ASP A 40 12.30 -7.27 -8.37
C ASP A 40 11.14 -6.51 -9.02
N ARG A 41 11.46 -5.65 -9.98
CA ARG A 41 10.46 -4.80 -10.64
C ARG A 41 9.41 -5.61 -11.40
N GLY A 42 9.82 -6.66 -12.11
CA GLY A 42 8.91 -7.49 -12.90
C GLY A 42 7.90 -8.17 -11.99
N SER A 43 8.38 -8.91 -10.99
CA SER A 43 7.51 -9.58 -10.02
C SER A 43 6.58 -8.62 -9.26
N LEU A 44 7.01 -7.39 -8.98
CA LEU A 44 6.14 -6.37 -8.39
C LEU A 44 5.03 -5.91 -9.34
N CYS A 45 5.32 -5.71 -10.63
CA CYS A 45 4.33 -5.29 -11.60
C CYS A 45 3.26 -6.38 -11.83
N ASP A 46 3.70 -7.64 -11.89
CA ASP A 46 2.80 -8.79 -12.04
C ASP A 46 1.88 -8.91 -10.82
N ALA A 47 2.46 -8.86 -9.61
CA ALA A 47 1.69 -8.93 -8.36
C ALA A 47 0.69 -7.76 -8.20
N LEU A 48 1.07 -6.54 -8.60
CA LEU A 48 0.15 -5.40 -8.59
C LEU A 48 -1.01 -5.59 -9.58
N THR A 49 -0.72 -6.11 -10.77
CA THR A 49 -1.74 -6.34 -11.81
C THR A 49 -2.74 -7.39 -11.37
N GLU A 50 -2.26 -8.50 -10.82
CA GLU A 50 -3.10 -9.56 -10.27
C GLU A 50 -3.92 -9.05 -9.08
N ALA A 51 -3.29 -8.33 -8.15
CA ALA A 51 -3.99 -7.83 -6.98
C ALA A 51 -5.11 -6.83 -7.33
N PHE A 52 -4.89 -5.95 -8.31
CA PHE A 52 -5.89 -4.99 -8.76
C PHE A 52 -6.99 -5.58 -9.65
N ALA A 53 -6.80 -6.79 -10.19
CA ALA A 53 -7.84 -7.51 -10.91
C ALA A 53 -8.93 -8.05 -9.96
N GLU A 54 -8.55 -8.35 -8.71
CA GLU A 54 -9.44 -8.96 -7.72
C GLU A 54 -9.86 -8.00 -6.61
N CYS A 55 -9.05 -6.96 -6.35
CA CYS A 55 -9.27 -6.05 -5.24
C CYS A 55 -9.09 -4.58 -5.64
N ASN A 56 -9.84 -3.69 -4.98
CA ASN A 56 -9.71 -2.25 -5.17
C ASN A 56 -8.67 -1.62 -4.24
N ILE A 57 -8.26 -2.30 -3.16
CA ILE A 57 -7.30 -1.76 -2.20
C ILE A 57 -6.10 -2.69 -2.12
N VAL A 58 -4.94 -2.17 -2.51
CA VAL A 58 -3.68 -2.92 -2.49
C VAL A 58 -2.65 -2.17 -1.65
N PHE A 59 -2.06 -2.89 -0.71
CA PHE A 59 -0.95 -2.43 0.11
C PHE A 59 0.35 -3.00 -0.41
N VAL A 60 1.36 -2.16 -0.61
CA VAL A 60 2.75 -2.59 -0.87
C VAL A 60 3.60 -2.18 0.31
N ILE A 61 4.30 -3.15 0.87
CA ILE A 61 5.15 -2.98 2.06
C ILE A 61 6.60 -3.17 1.65
N GLY A 62 7.45 -2.23 2.02
CA GLY A 62 8.87 -2.24 1.66
C GLY A 62 9.17 -1.62 0.30
N GLY A 63 10.45 -1.63 -0.08
CA GLY A 63 10.90 -0.99 -1.33
C GLY A 63 11.01 0.53 -1.26
N LEU A 64 10.73 1.14 -0.11
CA LEU A 64 10.97 2.56 0.14
C LEU A 64 12.43 2.80 0.58
N GLY A 65 12.95 3.99 0.31
CA GLY A 65 14.28 4.41 0.78
C GLY A 65 15.47 3.93 -0.08
N PHE A 66 15.26 3.11 -1.12
CA PHE A 66 16.35 2.64 -1.99
C PHE A 66 17.03 3.76 -2.79
N GLY A 67 16.30 4.81 -3.21
CA GLY A 67 16.84 5.94 -3.97
C GLY A 67 17.28 5.63 -5.42
N ASP A 68 17.34 4.36 -5.81
CA ASP A 68 17.71 3.88 -7.15
C ASP A 68 16.49 3.32 -7.92
N GLU A 69 16.71 2.48 -8.93
CA GLU A 69 15.66 1.89 -9.79
C GLU A 69 14.78 0.85 -9.08
N ARG A 70 15.22 0.37 -7.91
CA ARG A 70 14.46 -0.56 -7.05
C ARG A 70 13.51 0.17 -6.12
N ASP A 71 13.59 1.50 -6.04
CA ASP A 71 12.67 2.28 -5.21
C ASP A 71 11.25 2.14 -5.75
N VAL A 72 10.35 1.62 -4.91
CA VAL A 72 8.95 1.38 -5.26
C VAL A 72 8.27 2.66 -5.77
N LYS A 73 8.67 3.84 -5.28
CA LYS A 73 8.16 5.12 -5.78
C LYS A 73 8.47 5.31 -7.25
N LYS A 74 9.69 4.98 -7.69
CA LYS A 74 10.09 5.11 -9.09
C LYS A 74 9.36 4.08 -9.95
N ILE A 75 9.25 2.85 -9.49
CA ILE A 75 8.53 1.79 -10.21
C ILE A 75 7.07 2.20 -10.42
N VAL A 76 6.38 2.54 -9.33
CA VAL A 76 4.97 2.95 -9.35
C VAL A 76 4.76 4.24 -10.17
N SER A 77 5.66 5.23 -10.07
CA SER A 77 5.56 6.45 -10.87
C SER A 77 5.60 6.19 -12.38
N ARG A 78 6.32 5.15 -12.82
CA ARG A 78 6.38 4.77 -14.24
C ARG A 78 5.14 4.02 -14.68
N LEU A 79 4.55 3.20 -13.80
CA LEU A 79 3.26 2.56 -14.05
C LEU A 79 2.15 3.62 -14.19
N ILE A 80 2.13 4.58 -13.27
CA ILE A 80 1.17 5.69 -13.24
C ILE A 80 1.24 6.57 -14.48
N LYS A 81 2.40 6.78 -15.12
CA LYS A 81 2.48 7.58 -16.36
C LYS A 81 1.55 7.08 -17.47
N SER A 82 1.09 5.83 -17.40
CA SER A 82 0.18 5.22 -18.36
C SER A 82 -1.30 5.24 -17.92
N SER A 83 -1.61 5.76 -16.73
CA SER A 83 -2.93 5.73 -16.09
C SER A 83 -3.34 7.13 -15.58
N CYS A 84 -4.65 7.40 -15.51
CA CYS A 84 -5.15 8.61 -14.86
C CYS A 84 -5.12 8.43 -13.34
N VAL A 85 -4.43 9.33 -12.63
CA VAL A 85 -4.40 9.38 -11.16
C VAL A 85 -5.18 10.60 -10.69
N ASP A 86 -6.13 10.38 -9.78
CA ASP A 86 -6.97 11.44 -9.23
C ASP A 86 -6.30 12.14 -8.06
N ASP A 87 -5.61 11.38 -7.20
CA ASP A 87 -4.95 11.91 -6.01
C ASP A 87 -3.69 11.11 -5.68
N CYS A 88 -2.67 11.80 -5.23
CA CYS A 88 -1.44 11.20 -4.70
C CYS A 88 -1.01 11.97 -3.46
N LYS A 89 -1.01 11.29 -2.32
CA LYS A 89 -0.67 11.90 -1.04
C LYS A 89 0.48 11.18 -0.37
N LYS A 90 1.39 12.01 0.15
CA LYS A 90 2.45 11.58 1.05
C LYS A 90 1.93 11.46 2.48
N LEU A 91 2.12 10.29 3.08
CA LEU A 91 1.83 10.00 4.49
C LEU A 91 3.10 10.23 5.31
N LYS A 92 3.19 11.41 5.94
CA LYS A 92 4.38 11.78 6.70
C LYS A 92 4.65 10.82 7.83
N ASN A 93 5.89 10.36 7.92
CA ASN A 93 6.41 9.56 9.01
C ASN A 93 7.50 10.34 9.77
N HIS A 94 7.53 10.22 11.09
CA HIS A 94 8.52 10.92 11.93
C HIS A 94 9.75 10.05 12.24
N THR A 95 9.70 8.75 11.95
CA THR A 95 10.70 7.77 12.38
C THR A 95 11.37 7.01 11.22
N GLY A 96 11.30 7.53 9.99
CA GLY A 96 11.93 6.91 8.83
C GLY A 96 11.31 7.34 7.51
N ASP A 97 11.14 6.38 6.61
CA ASP A 97 10.55 6.63 5.30
C ASP A 97 9.06 6.95 5.42
N ASP A 98 8.62 7.93 4.63
CA ASP A 98 7.23 8.30 4.49
C ASP A 98 6.45 7.26 3.68
N GLY A 99 5.18 7.06 4.03
CA GLY A 99 4.25 6.28 3.21
C GLY A 99 3.63 7.10 2.08
N TYR A 100 2.90 6.44 1.19
CA TYR A 100 2.18 7.10 0.09
C TYR A 100 0.83 6.45 -0.14
N ILE A 101 -0.14 7.26 -0.57
CA ILE A 101 -1.44 6.81 -1.07
C ILE A 101 -1.56 7.33 -2.49
N ILE A 102 -1.95 6.46 -3.41
CA ILE A 102 -2.32 6.81 -4.76
C ILE A 102 -3.74 6.33 -5.00
N ARG A 103 -4.60 7.21 -5.50
CA ARG A 103 -5.96 6.90 -5.90
C ARG A 103 -6.12 7.07 -7.40
N ALA A 104 -6.67 6.05 -8.03
CA ALA A 104 -7.05 6.04 -9.44
C ALA A 104 -8.43 5.41 -9.57
N ASP A 105 -9.43 6.22 -9.85
CA ASP A 105 -10.86 5.92 -9.86
C ASP A 105 -11.32 5.23 -8.56
N SER A 106 -11.68 3.95 -8.65
CA SER A 106 -12.08 3.11 -7.51
C SER A 106 -10.92 2.39 -6.85
N GLN A 107 -9.72 2.43 -7.43
CA GLN A 107 -8.54 1.73 -6.96
C GLN A 107 -7.69 2.62 -6.04
N LEU A 108 -7.17 2.00 -4.99
CA LEU A 108 -6.32 2.61 -3.97
C LEU A 108 -5.05 1.78 -3.82
N LEU A 109 -3.91 2.40 -4.10
CA LEU A 109 -2.58 1.84 -3.82
C LEU A 109 -2.00 2.53 -2.60
N VAL A 110 -1.63 1.77 -1.59
CA VAL A 110 -0.95 2.27 -0.39
C VAL A 110 0.46 1.71 -0.34
N LEU A 111 1.46 2.59 -0.22
CA LEU A 111 2.86 2.23 -0.07
C LEU A 111 3.29 2.51 1.38
N LEU A 112 3.85 1.51 2.05
CA LEU A 112 4.30 1.59 3.44
C LEU A 112 5.74 1.07 3.61
N PRO A 113 6.48 1.57 4.61
CA PRO A 113 7.82 1.06 4.93
C PRO A 113 7.78 -0.37 5.48
N ASP A 114 8.93 -1.06 5.48
CA ASP A 114 9.10 -2.42 6.00
C ASP A 114 9.51 -2.49 7.48
N GLU A 115 9.19 -1.44 8.26
CA GLU A 115 9.43 -1.40 9.70
C GLU A 115 8.09 -1.34 10.46
N PRO A 116 7.79 -2.31 11.35
CA PRO A 116 6.49 -2.41 12.03
C PRO A 116 6.06 -1.13 12.77
N GLU A 117 6.99 -0.48 13.46
CA GLU A 117 6.72 0.75 14.21
C GLU A 117 6.31 1.91 13.29
N GLN A 118 6.93 1.98 12.10
CA GLN A 118 6.59 2.98 11.10
C GLN A 118 5.23 2.70 10.46
N ILE A 119 4.92 1.43 10.20
CA ILE A 119 3.60 0.99 9.73
C ILE A 119 2.52 1.43 10.73
N GLU A 120 2.66 1.08 12.02
CA GLU A 120 1.66 1.44 13.03
C GLU A 120 1.48 2.96 13.13
N ALA A 121 2.58 3.73 13.12
CA ALA A 121 2.53 5.19 13.20
C ALA A 121 1.80 5.82 12.00
N ILE A 122 2.05 5.34 10.79
CA ILE A 122 1.39 5.82 9.57
C ILE A 122 -0.10 5.43 9.57
N MET A 123 -0.40 4.19 9.97
CA MET A 123 -1.74 3.62 9.93
C MET A 123 -2.69 4.23 10.96
N GLN A 124 -2.20 4.61 12.13
CA GLN A 124 -3.00 5.33 13.14
C GLN A 124 -3.27 6.80 12.77
N GLY A 125 -2.54 7.33 11.78
CA GLY A 125 -2.62 8.72 11.37
C GLY A 125 -3.56 8.96 10.17
N ALA A 126 -3.00 9.58 9.13
CA ALA A 126 -3.75 10.20 8.05
C ALA A 126 -4.47 9.24 7.09
N ILE A 127 -4.19 7.92 7.16
CA ILE A 127 -4.77 6.93 6.23
C ILE A 127 -6.27 6.71 6.45
N THR A 128 -6.76 6.91 7.68
CA THR A 128 -8.15 6.65 8.07
C THR A 128 -9.16 7.45 7.24
N GLY A 129 -8.78 8.66 6.81
CA GLY A 129 -9.60 9.51 5.94
C GLY A 129 -9.71 9.01 4.50
N TYR A 130 -8.82 8.14 4.04
CA TYR A 130 -8.80 7.61 2.67
C TYR A 130 -9.56 6.30 2.53
N ILE A 131 -9.43 5.42 3.54
CA ILE A 131 -10.08 4.11 3.55
C ILE A 131 -11.59 4.23 3.80
N LYS A 132 -12.04 5.22 4.58
CA LYS A 132 -13.47 5.45 4.87
C LYS A 132 -14.29 5.93 3.66
N ILE A 133 -13.66 6.24 2.52
CA ILE A 133 -14.36 6.77 1.34
C ILE A 133 -14.92 5.61 0.48
N ARG A 134 -15.84 4.81 1.02
CA ARG A 134 -16.93 4.13 0.27
C ARG A 134 -18.07 3.72 1.21
N GLY A 135 -18.55 4.67 2.01
CA GLY A 135 -19.96 4.71 2.38
C GLY A 135 -20.68 5.68 1.45
N ASN A 136 -21.43 5.15 0.49
CA ASN A 136 -22.46 5.85 -0.30
C ASN A 136 -22.03 6.60 -1.59
N ALA A 137 -22.25 5.94 -2.74
CA ALA A 137 -22.68 6.56 -4.01
C ALA A 137 -23.07 5.45 -5.01
N ARG A 138 -24.13 4.70 -4.70
CA ARG A 138 -25.01 4.14 -5.72
C ARG A 138 -26.40 4.67 -5.40
N ALA A 139 -26.73 5.80 -6.02
CA ALA A 139 -28.10 6.25 -6.26
C ALA A 139 -28.34 6.12 -7.77
#